data_AF-A0A1I8ACS8-F1
#
_entry.id   AF-A0A1I8ACS8-F1
#
_cell.length_a   1.000
_cell.length_b   1.000
_cell.length_c   1.000
_cell.angle_alpha   90.00
_cell.angle_beta   90.00
_cell.angle_gamma   90.00
#
_symmetry.space_group_name_H-M   'P 1'
#
loop_
_entity.id
_entity.type
_entity.pdbx_description
1 polymer ?
#
loop_
_entity_poly.entity_id
_entity_poly.type
_entity_poly.pdbx_seq_one_letter_code
_entity_poly.pdbx_strand_id
1 'polypeptide(L)'
;KVVAVVQGGVTETTALLQERFDHIFFTGSPAIGKVIMTAAAKHLTPVTLELGGKCPVFVADDADVEQAAKDMAIKKWMNCGQTCIAPDYALMSTTMKPKFVEALKKAIEEIYSTDVKSSPMYSRLINQRHFDRVKSVLDRSTASVLI
;
A
#
# COMPACT_ATOMS: atom_id res chain seq x y z
N LYS A 1 -27.52 -23.99 -0.57
CA LYS A 1 -26.46 -23.09 -1.13
C LYS A 1 -25.27 -23.13 -0.17
N VAL A 2 -24.04 -23.17 -0.68
CA VAL A 2 -22.82 -23.28 0.16
C VAL A 2 -22.06 -21.95 0.31
N VAL A 3 -22.43 -20.92 -0.47
CA VAL A 3 -21.82 -19.58 -0.43
C VAL A 3 -22.91 -18.52 -0.55
N ALA A 4 -22.77 -17.41 0.19
CA ALA A 4 -23.60 -16.22 0.11
C ALA A 4 -22.72 -14.96 0.03
N VAL A 5 -23.20 -13.92 -0.64
CA VAL A 5 -22.52 -12.62 -0.76
C VAL A 5 -23.38 -11.56 -0.08
N VAL A 6 -22.79 -10.83 0.87
CA VAL A 6 -23.41 -9.68 1.53
C VAL A 6 -22.69 -8.43 1.06
N GLN A 7 -23.39 -7.55 0.35
CA GLN A 7 -22.87 -6.25 -0.07
C GLN A 7 -23.23 -5.19 0.97
N GLY A 8 -22.31 -4.30 1.28
CA GLY A 8 -22.52 -3.24 2.25
C GLY A 8 -21.24 -2.58 2.71
N GLY A 9 -21.36 -1.70 3.69
CA GLY A 9 -20.27 -1.01 4.36
C GLY A 9 -20.17 -1.41 5.82
N VAL A 10 -19.98 -0.40 6.68
CA VAL A 10 -19.76 -0.60 8.12
C VAL A 10 -20.99 -1.21 8.79
N THR A 11 -22.20 -0.79 8.43
CA THR A 11 -23.46 -1.25 9.05
C THR A 11 -23.65 -2.75 8.85
N GLU A 12 -23.56 -3.22 7.60
CA GLU A 12 -23.75 -4.62 7.24
C GLU A 12 -22.63 -5.50 7.78
N THR A 13 -21.38 -5.02 7.74
CA THR A 13 -20.24 -5.72 8.35
C THR A 13 -20.42 -5.86 9.86
N THR A 14 -20.93 -4.83 10.54
CA THR A 14 -21.19 -4.87 11.98
C THR A 14 -22.28 -5.88 12.33
N ALA A 15 -23.35 -5.93 11.54
CA ALA A 15 -24.40 -6.94 11.69
C ALA A 15 -23.85 -8.36 11.45
N LEU A 16 -23.06 -8.56 10.38
CA LEU A 16 -22.46 -9.85 10.07
C LEU A 16 -21.58 -10.37 11.21
N LEU A 17 -20.78 -9.50 11.84
CA LEU A 17 -19.91 -9.85 12.96
C LEU A 17 -20.64 -10.16 14.27
N GLN A 18 -21.96 -9.97 14.35
CA GLN A 18 -22.76 -10.44 15.49
C GLN A 18 -23.07 -11.95 15.37
N GLU A 19 -23.09 -12.48 14.15
CA GLU A 19 -23.32 -13.89 13.88
C GLU A 19 -22.12 -14.75 14.29
N ARG A 20 -22.39 -16.02 14.59
CA ARG A 20 -21.34 -16.99 14.96
C ARG A 20 -20.74 -17.61 13.71
N PHE A 21 -19.46 -17.34 13.47
CA PHE A 21 -18.63 -18.03 12.48
C PHE A 21 -17.63 -18.96 13.16
N ASP A 22 -17.27 -20.04 12.47
CA ASP A 22 -16.22 -20.95 12.91
C ASP A 22 -14.80 -20.42 12.59
N HIS A 23 -14.68 -19.49 11.64
CA HIS A 23 -13.44 -18.76 11.33
C HIS A 23 -13.77 -17.43 10.64
N ILE A 24 -12.97 -16.39 10.89
CA ILE A 24 -13.09 -15.09 10.19
C ILE A 24 -11.78 -14.74 9.50
N PHE A 25 -11.84 -14.47 8.20
CA PHE A 25 -10.71 -14.00 7.39
C PHE A 25 -10.93 -12.53 7.00
N PHE A 26 -9.98 -11.65 7.32
CA PHE A 26 -10.08 -10.23 7.05
C PHE A 26 -8.80 -9.66 6.44
N THR A 27 -8.94 -8.86 5.38
CA THR A 27 -7.87 -8.05 4.81
C THR A 27 -8.25 -6.58 4.88
N GLY A 28 -7.38 -5.74 5.44
CA GLY A 28 -7.65 -4.30 5.52
C GLY A 28 -6.75 -3.54 6.48
N SER A 29 -7.30 -2.50 7.12
CA SER A 29 -6.52 -1.64 8.01
C SER A 29 -6.37 -2.23 9.42
N PRO A 30 -5.25 -1.98 10.13
CA PRO A 30 -5.09 -2.41 11.53
C PRO A 30 -6.19 -1.91 12.47
N ALA A 31 -6.73 -0.72 12.22
CA ALA A 31 -7.83 -0.17 13.01
C ALA A 31 -9.09 -1.05 12.91
N ILE A 32 -9.44 -1.50 11.71
CA ILE A 32 -10.59 -2.39 11.52
C ILE A 32 -10.26 -3.82 11.94
N GLY A 33 -9.03 -4.31 11.74
CA GLY A 33 -8.60 -5.62 12.24
C GLY A 33 -8.83 -5.80 13.75
N LYS A 34 -8.61 -4.73 14.54
CA LYS A 34 -8.95 -4.72 15.98
C LYS A 34 -10.45 -4.88 16.24
N VAL A 35 -11.30 -4.21 15.46
CA VAL A 35 -12.76 -4.34 15.54
C VAL A 35 -13.19 -5.78 15.24
N ILE A 36 -12.64 -6.38 14.16
CA ILE A 36 -12.90 -7.77 13.78
C ILE A 36 -12.53 -8.73 14.91
N MET A 37 -11.31 -8.63 15.44
CA MET A 37 -10.83 -9.49 16.52
C MET A 37 -11.68 -9.34 17.80
N THR A 38 -12.13 -8.13 18.09
CA THR A 38 -12.98 -7.84 19.26
C THR A 38 -14.36 -8.51 19.12
N ALA A 39 -14.94 -8.49 17.92
CA ALA A 39 -16.21 -9.17 17.65
C ALA A 39 -16.06 -10.69 17.68
N ALA A 40 -15.00 -11.22 17.04
CA ALA A 40 -14.68 -12.65 17.01
C ALA A 40 -14.50 -13.25 18.41
N ALA A 41 -13.89 -12.49 19.34
CA ALA A 41 -13.67 -12.93 20.71
C ALA A 41 -14.97 -13.26 21.47
N LYS A 42 -16.11 -12.65 21.12
CA LYS A 42 -17.42 -12.94 21.74
C LYS A 42 -17.88 -14.39 21.51
N HIS A 43 -17.42 -15.01 20.43
CA HIS A 43 -17.79 -16.36 20.00
C HIS A 43 -16.62 -17.36 20.08
N LEU A 44 -15.46 -16.92 20.61
CA LEU A 44 -14.19 -17.66 20.56
C LEU A 44 -13.81 -18.08 19.13
N THR A 45 -14.14 -17.25 18.15
CA THR A 45 -13.87 -17.52 16.73
C THR A 45 -12.40 -17.23 16.41
N PRO A 46 -11.64 -18.18 15.83
CA PRO A 46 -10.30 -17.90 15.32
C PRO A 46 -10.33 -16.91 14.15
N VAL A 47 -9.24 -16.14 14.00
CA VAL A 47 -9.14 -15.09 12.98
C VAL A 47 -7.84 -15.20 12.18
N THR A 48 -7.92 -14.82 10.90
CA THR A 48 -6.77 -14.46 10.07
C THR A 48 -6.89 -12.99 9.70
N LEU A 49 -5.88 -12.18 10.07
CA LEU A 49 -5.87 -10.73 9.85
C LEU A 49 -4.70 -10.34 8.95
N GLU A 50 -4.98 -10.09 7.67
CA GLU A 50 -4.03 -9.58 6.69
C GLU A 50 -4.05 -8.05 6.69
N LEU A 51 -3.08 -7.45 7.38
CA LEU A 51 -3.06 -6.03 7.67
C LEU A 51 -1.94 -5.31 6.90
N GLY A 52 -1.82 -4.00 7.13
CA GLY A 52 -0.77 -3.17 6.56
C GLY A 52 0.34 -2.83 7.55
N GLY A 53 1.32 -2.07 7.04
CA GLY A 53 2.43 -1.50 7.79
C GLY A 53 3.23 -0.58 6.86
N LYS A 54 4.48 -0.27 7.24
CA LYS A 54 5.43 0.42 6.36
C LYS A 54 6.52 -0.56 5.96
N CYS A 55 6.46 -1.09 4.75
CA CYS A 55 7.46 -2.03 4.23
C CYS A 55 8.75 -1.28 3.85
N PRO A 56 9.87 -1.46 4.58
CA PRO A 56 11.14 -0.82 4.23
C PRO A 56 11.80 -1.52 3.04
N VAL A 57 12.57 -0.77 2.27
CA VAL A 57 13.56 -1.31 1.34
C VAL A 57 14.94 -0.80 1.74
N PHE A 58 15.88 -1.70 1.98
CA PHE A 58 17.27 -1.34 2.22
C PHE A 58 18.06 -1.48 0.92
N VAL A 59 18.73 -0.40 0.50
CA VAL A 59 19.60 -0.41 -0.69
C VAL A 59 21.04 -0.30 -0.19
N ALA A 60 21.76 -1.42 -0.25
CA ALA A 60 23.17 -1.51 0.14
C ALA A 60 24.08 -0.79 -0.86
N ASP A 61 25.27 -0.38 -0.43
CA ASP A 61 26.20 0.42 -1.24
C ASP A 61 26.79 -0.34 -2.44
N ASP A 62 26.77 -1.67 -2.39
CA ASP A 62 27.20 -2.61 -3.42
C ASP A 62 26.03 -3.18 -4.25
N ALA A 63 24.80 -2.73 -4.01
CA ALA A 63 23.65 -3.18 -4.77
C ALA A 63 23.74 -2.74 -6.24
N ASP A 64 23.17 -3.55 -7.13
CA ASP A 64 22.87 -3.14 -8.50
C ASP A 64 21.80 -2.04 -8.47
N VAL A 65 22.25 -0.78 -8.58
CA VAL A 65 21.41 0.40 -8.43
C VAL A 65 20.36 0.52 -9.53
N GLU A 66 20.68 0.08 -10.75
CA GLU A 66 19.78 0.15 -11.90
C GLU A 66 18.65 -0.87 -11.73
N GLN A 67 18.99 -2.11 -11.35
CA GLN A 67 17.99 -3.14 -11.05
C GLN A 67 17.14 -2.76 -9.83
N ALA A 68 17.76 -2.27 -8.76
CA ALA A 68 17.04 -1.86 -7.55
C ALA A 68 16.06 -0.71 -7.83
N ALA A 69 16.45 0.25 -8.68
CA ALA A 69 15.60 1.37 -9.08
C ALA A 69 14.42 0.91 -9.95
N LYS A 70 14.65 0.01 -10.93
CA LYS A 70 13.58 -0.57 -11.77
C LYS A 70 12.57 -1.35 -10.93
N ASP A 71 13.06 -2.19 -10.03
CA ASP A 71 12.24 -2.94 -9.08
C ASP A 71 11.41 -2.02 -8.19
N MET A 72 12.04 -0.98 -7.64
CA MET A 72 11.36 0.03 -6.83
C MET A 72 10.27 0.71 -7.63
N ALA A 73 10.55 1.12 -8.88
CA ALA A 73 9.58 1.82 -9.70
C ALA A 73 8.30 1.00 -9.93
N ILE A 74 8.45 -0.26 -10.34
CA ILE A 74 7.31 -1.14 -10.57
C ILE A 74 6.57 -1.41 -9.25
N LYS A 75 7.29 -1.85 -8.21
CA LYS A 75 6.67 -2.31 -6.96
C LYS A 75 6.03 -1.18 -6.17
N LYS A 76 6.58 0.05 -6.25
CA LYS A 76 6.03 1.23 -5.58
C LYS A 76 4.77 1.75 -6.27
N TRP A 77 4.77 1.84 -7.60
CA TRP A 77 3.74 2.57 -8.34
C TRP A 77 2.71 1.67 -9.02
N MET A 78 2.90 0.35 -9.02
CA MET A 78 1.82 -0.60 -9.29
C MET A 78 0.60 -0.29 -8.39
N ASN A 79 -0.59 -0.22 -9.00
CA ASN A 79 -1.83 0.18 -8.34
C ASN A 79 -1.76 1.57 -7.66
N CYS A 80 -0.93 2.48 -8.17
CA CYS A 80 -0.66 3.79 -7.56
C CYS A 80 -0.16 3.68 -6.09
N GLY A 81 0.56 2.59 -5.78
CA GLY A 81 1.09 2.29 -4.44
C GLY A 81 0.05 1.87 -3.42
N GLN A 82 -1.19 1.59 -3.84
CA GLN A 82 -2.28 1.11 -2.98
C GLN A 82 -2.18 -0.41 -2.80
N THR A 83 -1.06 -0.88 -2.27
CA THR A 83 -0.74 -2.29 -2.08
C THR A 83 -0.10 -2.49 -0.71
N CYS A 84 -0.58 -3.45 0.09
CA CYS A 84 -0.11 -3.65 1.47
C CYS A 84 1.39 -3.96 1.58
N ILE A 85 1.95 -4.58 0.55
CA ILE A 85 3.37 -4.95 0.45
C ILE A 85 4.19 -4.00 -0.45
N ALA A 86 3.62 -2.88 -0.90
CA ALA A 86 4.38 -1.90 -1.66
C ALA A 86 5.55 -1.37 -0.81
N PRO A 87 6.73 -1.12 -1.40
CA PRO A 87 7.78 -0.34 -0.75
C PRO A 87 7.19 0.95 -0.19
N ASP A 88 7.22 1.13 1.13
CA ASP A 88 6.69 2.34 1.73
C ASP A 88 7.76 3.44 1.72
N TYR A 89 8.97 3.08 2.14
CA TYR A 89 10.16 3.94 2.19
C TYR A 89 11.44 3.16 1.90
N ALA A 90 12.47 3.86 1.45
CA ALA A 90 13.80 3.30 1.22
C ALA A 90 14.81 3.86 2.22
N LEU A 91 15.74 3.02 2.66
CA LEU A 91 16.88 3.34 3.51
C LEU A 91 18.16 3.02 2.73
N MET A 92 19.08 3.98 2.70
CA MET A 92 20.35 3.86 1.98
C MET A 92 21.36 4.86 2.54
N SER A 93 22.64 4.65 2.23
CA SER A 93 23.69 5.60 2.60
C SER A 93 23.52 6.94 1.87
N THR A 94 24.20 7.97 2.39
CA THR A 94 24.27 9.29 1.75
C THR A 94 24.96 9.26 0.38
N THR A 95 25.87 8.29 0.16
CA THR A 95 26.61 8.11 -1.10
C THR A 95 25.78 7.35 -2.15
N MET A 96 24.91 6.42 -1.72
CA MET A 96 24.01 5.67 -2.61
C MET A 96 22.81 6.50 -3.07
N LYS A 97 22.27 7.36 -2.19
CA LYS A 97 21.08 8.19 -2.47
C LYS A 97 21.08 8.89 -3.85
N PRO A 98 22.10 9.68 -4.23
CA PRO A 98 22.07 10.36 -5.53
C PRO A 98 22.05 9.38 -6.71
N LYS A 99 22.80 8.28 -6.64
CA LYS A 99 22.84 7.26 -7.71
C LYS A 99 21.47 6.61 -7.88
N PHE A 100 20.84 6.24 -6.77
CA PHE A 100 19.53 5.61 -6.77
C PHE A 100 18.42 6.53 -7.30
N VAL A 101 18.41 7.81 -6.90
CA VAL A 101 17.41 8.78 -7.36
C VAL A 101 17.47 8.98 -8.88
N GLU A 102 18.68 9.08 -9.45
CA GLU A 102 18.84 9.23 -10.90
C GLU A 102 18.42 7.98 -11.67
N ALA A 103 18.80 6.79 -11.20
CA ALA A 103 18.32 5.53 -11.79
C ALA A 103 16.79 5.39 -11.67
N LEU A 104 16.19 5.83 -10.56
CA LEU A 104 14.75 5.75 -10.32
C LEU A 104 13.96 6.65 -11.26
N LYS A 105 14.43 7.88 -11.53
CA LYS A 105 13.79 8.77 -12.52
C LYS A 105 13.74 8.12 -13.90
N LYS A 106 14.87 7.57 -14.36
CA LYS A 106 14.95 6.85 -15.64
C LYS A 106 13.97 5.68 -15.69
N ALA A 107 13.93 4.87 -14.64
CA ALA A 107 13.02 3.74 -14.56
C ALA A 107 11.54 4.18 -14.62
N ILE A 108 11.16 5.26 -13.93
CA ILE A 108 9.80 5.79 -13.98
C ILE A 108 9.44 6.23 -15.39
N GLU A 109 10.31 6.95 -16.08
CA GLU A 109 10.09 7.40 -17.46
C GLU A 109 9.99 6.21 -18.43
N GLU A 110 10.84 5.19 -18.28
CA GLU A 110 10.81 3.97 -19.10
C GLU A 110 9.48 3.19 -18.92
N ILE A 111 8.97 3.10 -17.69
CA ILE A 111 7.77 2.30 -17.38
C ILE A 111 6.48 3.07 -17.65
N TYR A 112 6.45 4.35 -17.26
CA TYR A 112 5.23 5.14 -17.22
C TYR A 112 5.21 6.29 -18.22
N SER A 113 6.24 6.48 -19.04
CA SER A 113 6.45 7.63 -19.94
C SER A 113 6.75 8.94 -19.21
N THR A 114 7.16 9.95 -19.98
CA THR A 114 7.39 11.32 -19.49
C THR A 114 6.10 12.04 -19.11
N ASP A 115 4.95 11.64 -19.66
CA ASP A 115 3.63 12.09 -19.22
C ASP A 115 2.87 10.99 -18.47
N VAL A 116 3.23 10.83 -17.19
CA VAL A 116 2.63 9.82 -16.30
C VAL A 116 1.10 9.97 -16.19
N LYS A 117 0.54 11.17 -16.42
CA LYS A 117 -0.92 11.39 -16.34
C LYS A 117 -1.67 10.77 -17.51
N SER A 118 -1.09 10.72 -18.70
CA SER A 118 -1.70 10.05 -19.86
C SER A 118 -1.29 8.58 -19.99
N SER A 119 -0.31 8.14 -19.21
CA SER A 119 0.15 6.76 -19.19
C SER A 119 -0.98 5.75 -18.91
N PRO A 120 -1.21 4.77 -19.81
CA PRO A 120 -2.18 3.71 -19.57
C PRO A 120 -1.72 2.73 -18.49
N MET A 121 -0.42 2.74 -18.16
CA MET A 121 0.18 1.87 -17.14
C MET A 121 0.03 2.41 -15.72
N TYR A 122 -0.39 3.66 -15.55
CA TYR A 122 -0.47 4.30 -14.25
C TYR A 122 -1.92 4.35 -13.73
N SER A 123 -2.16 3.81 -12.53
CA SER A 123 -3.49 3.77 -11.90
C SER A 123 -3.87 5.12 -11.24
N ARG A 124 -5.03 5.17 -10.58
CA ARG A 124 -5.51 6.34 -9.83
C ARG A 124 -5.87 5.95 -8.39
N LEU A 125 -5.88 6.94 -7.51
CA LEU A 125 -6.33 6.75 -6.13
C LEU A 125 -7.83 6.44 -6.10
N ILE A 126 -8.22 5.51 -5.22
CA ILE A 126 -9.55 4.89 -5.23
C ILE A 126 -10.71 5.88 -5.02
N ASN A 127 -10.50 6.97 -4.28
CA ASN A 127 -11.50 8.02 -4.06
C ASN A 127 -10.86 9.33 -3.59
N GLN A 128 -11.67 10.38 -3.50
CA GLN A 128 -11.25 11.73 -3.10
C GLN A 128 -10.61 11.78 -1.70
N ARG A 129 -11.20 11.07 -0.71
CA ARG A 129 -10.65 11.02 0.66
C ARG A 129 -9.21 10.48 0.68
N HIS A 130 -8.93 9.44 -0.10
CA HIS A 130 -7.58 8.88 -0.20
C HIS A 130 -6.62 9.80 -0.97
N PHE A 131 -7.13 10.52 -1.99
CA PHE A 131 -6.38 11.56 -2.68
C PHE A 131 -5.96 12.69 -1.74
N ASP A 132 -6.91 13.30 -1.04
CA ASP A 132 -6.64 14.41 -0.12
C ASP A 132 -5.67 14.00 0.98
N ARG A 133 -5.79 12.78 1.48
CA ARG A 133 -4.86 12.22 2.47
C ARG A 133 -3.43 12.18 1.93
N VAL A 134 -3.21 11.64 0.72
CA VAL A 134 -1.86 11.57 0.13
C VAL A 134 -1.33 12.96 -0.18
N LYS A 135 -2.15 13.83 -0.78
CA LYS A 135 -1.82 15.23 -1.05
C LYS A 135 -1.40 15.96 0.23
N SER A 136 -2.11 15.75 1.35
CA SER A 136 -1.77 16.37 2.64
C SER A 136 -0.40 15.96 3.20
N VAL A 137 0.14 14.80 2.80
CA VAL A 137 1.49 14.39 3.20
C VAL A 137 2.52 15.21 2.43
N LEU A 138 2.29 15.42 1.13
CA LEU A 138 3.16 16.27 0.30
C LEU A 138 3.08 17.74 0.75
N ASP A 139 1.87 18.27 0.96
CA ASP A 139 1.65 19.66 1.35
C ASP A 139 2.32 20.01 2.70
N ARG A 140 2.42 19.03 3.62
CA ARG A 140 3.03 19.21 4.95
C ARG A 140 4.51 18.83 5.00
N SER A 141 5.06 18.29 3.92
CA SER A 141 6.45 17.86 3.87
C SER A 141 7.39 19.06 3.77
N THR A 142 8.40 19.11 4.63
CA THR A 142 9.54 20.04 4.49
C THR A 142 10.68 19.44 3.68
N ALA A 143 10.55 18.16 3.27
CA ALA A 143 11.55 17.47 2.47
C ALA A 143 11.48 17.92 1.00
N SER A 144 12.61 17.85 0.31
CA SER A 144 12.68 18.11 -1.12
C SER A 144 11.91 17.03 -1.91
N VAL A 145 11.01 17.48 -2.77
CA VAL A 145 10.40 16.62 -3.80
C VAL A 145 11.45 16.44 -4.90
N LEU A 146 11.90 15.20 -5.10
CA LEU A 146 13.00 14.87 -6.01
C LEU A 146 12.52 14.38 -7.39
N ILE A 147 11.24 14.01 -7.48
CA ILE A 147 10.55 13.41 -8.64
C ILE A 147 9.12 13.92 -8.64
#